data_AF-A0A518HNR8-F1
#
_entry.id   AF-A0A518HNR8-F1
#
_cell.length_a   1.000
_cell.length_b   1.000
_cell.length_c   1.000
_cell.angle_alpha   90.00
_cell.angle_beta   90.00
_cell.angle_gamma   90.00
#
_symmetry.space_group_name_H-M   'P 1'
#
loop_
_entity.id
_entity.type
_entity.pdbx_description
1 polymer ?
#
loop_
_entity_poly.entity_id
_entity_poly.type
_entity_poly.pdbx_seq_one_letter_code
_entity_poly.pdbx_strand_id
1 'polypeptide(L)'
;MAQGNKPTHRINLKSVSAAVFANTTGEGKTFYSVQFDRSYRDGEQWKHTKSFGRDDLLLLSKAADMAHTWIHEQESSAMPSSQSPEPS
;
A
#
# COMPACT_ATOMS: atom_id res chain seq x y z
N MET A 1 21.61 -8.36 -1.91
CA MET A 1 21.57 -7.02 -2.54
C MET A 1 20.10 -6.64 -2.65
N ALA A 2 19.63 -5.66 -1.86
CA ALA A 2 18.21 -5.31 -1.78
C ALA A 2 17.83 -4.54 -3.06
N GLN A 3 17.18 -5.25 -4.00
CA GLN A 3 16.63 -4.66 -5.22
C GLN A 3 15.71 -3.51 -4.81
N GLY A 4 15.99 -2.30 -5.30
CA GLY A 4 15.32 -1.07 -4.89
C GLY A 4 13.81 -1.24 -4.75
N ASN A 5 13.32 -1.13 -3.52
CA ASN A 5 11.92 -1.29 -3.14
C ASN A 5 11.11 -0.14 -3.76
N LYS A 6 10.81 -0.23 -5.04
CA LYS A 6 9.82 0.65 -5.67
C LYS A 6 8.47 0.27 -5.07
N PRO A 7 7.68 1.24 -4.59
CA PRO A 7 6.35 0.93 -4.11
C PRO A 7 5.55 0.33 -5.27
N THR A 8 5.03 -0.88 -5.07
CA THR A 8 4.20 -1.59 -6.05
C THR A 8 2.87 -0.88 -6.24
N HIS A 9 2.38 -0.22 -5.19
CA HIS A 9 1.19 0.59 -5.24
C HIS A 9 1.34 1.84 -4.37
N ARG A 10 0.75 2.95 -4.81
CA ARG A 10 0.73 4.20 -4.05
C ARG A 10 -0.66 4.80 -4.08
N ILE A 11 -1.13 5.17 -2.90
CA ILE A 11 -2.44 5.79 -2.67
C ILE A 11 -2.18 7.19 -2.15
N ASN A 12 -2.83 8.20 -2.75
CA ASN A 12 -2.66 9.60 -2.37
C ASN A 12 -4.04 10.19 -2.02
N LEU A 13 -4.23 10.57 -0.76
CA LEU A 13 -5.43 11.19 -0.22
C LEU A 13 -5.11 12.56 0.38
N LYS A 14 -5.26 13.62 -0.41
CA LYS A 14 -4.90 15.00 -0.05
C LYS A 14 -3.45 15.09 0.47
N SER A 15 -3.29 15.37 1.76
CA SER A 15 -2.01 15.50 2.46
C SER A 15 -1.41 14.14 2.81
N VAL A 16 -2.18 13.05 2.86
CA VAL A 16 -1.69 11.73 3.26
C VAL A 16 -1.43 10.86 2.04
N SER A 17 -0.30 10.14 2.06
CA SER A 17 0.05 9.14 1.06
C SER A 17 0.35 7.81 1.74
N ALA A 18 -0.02 6.70 1.10
CA ALA A 18 0.34 5.35 1.49
C ALA A 18 1.10 4.68 0.36
N ALA A 19 2.27 4.13 0.65
CA ALA A 19 3.13 3.42 -0.28
C ALA A 19 3.21 1.96 0.13
N VAL A 20 2.75 1.05 -0.73
CA VAL A 20 2.76 -0.40 -0.53
C VAL A 20 3.98 -0.99 -1.22
N PHE A 21 4.72 -1.83 -0.52
CA PHE A 21 5.93 -2.50 -1.00
C PHE A 21 5.73 -4.02 -0.93
N ALA A 22 5.91 -4.69 -2.06
CA ALA A 22 5.93 -6.15 -2.10
C ALA A 22 7.36 -6.65 -1.85
N ASN A 23 7.55 -7.42 -0.78
CA ASN A 23 8.82 -8.04 -0.43
C ASN A 23 8.70 -9.55 -0.60
N THR A 24 9.46 -10.13 -1.52
CA THR A 24 9.50 -11.58 -1.70
C THR A 24 10.66 -12.16 -0.89
N THR A 25 10.37 -13.10 -0.01
CA THR A 25 11.40 -13.84 0.73
C THR A 25 12.03 -14.92 -0.14
N GLY A 26 13.23 -15.38 0.23
CA GLY A 26 13.93 -16.45 -0.49
C GLY A 26 13.17 -17.78 -0.56
N GLU A 27 12.18 -17.99 0.31
CA GLU A 27 11.26 -19.14 0.30
C GLU A 27 10.05 -18.97 -0.64
N GLY A 28 9.99 -17.88 -1.41
CA GLY A 28 8.91 -17.64 -2.37
C GLY A 28 7.62 -17.08 -1.76
N LYS A 29 7.62 -16.66 -0.48
CA LYS A 29 6.49 -15.96 0.14
C LYS A 29 6.60 -14.46 -0.13
N THR A 30 5.53 -13.86 -0.63
CA THR A 30 5.43 -12.41 -0.80
C THR A 30 4.73 -11.80 0.41
N PHE A 31 5.37 -10.82 1.05
CA PHE A 31 4.81 -10.02 2.14
C PHE A 31 4.67 -8.58 1.68
N TYR A 32 3.54 -7.98 2.00
CA TYR A 32 3.29 -6.58 1.71
C TYR A 32 3.57 -5.73 2.95
N SER A 33 4.24 -4.61 2.76
CA SER A 33 4.47 -3.61 3.80
C SER A 33 3.96 -2.26 3.34
N VAL A 34 3.32 -1.51 4.23
CA VAL A 34 2.75 -0.19 3.91
C VAL A 34 3.47 0.88 4.70
N GLN A 35 3.93 1.93 4.03
CA GLN A 35 4.45 3.13 4.68
C GLN A 35 3.52 4.31 4.41
N PHE A 36 3.22 5.08 5.45
CA PHE A 36 2.40 6.27 5.35
C PHE A 36 3.27 7.52 5.51
N ASP A 37 2.97 8.54 4.72
CA ASP A 37 3.61 9.84 4.79
C ASP A 37 2.58 10.96 4.63
N ARG A 38 2.81 12.10 5.29
CA ARG A 38 2.05 13.32 5.08
C ARG A 38 2.90 14.33 4.32
N SER A 39 2.43 14.79 3.18
CA SER A 39 3.03 15.89 2.44
C SER A 39 2.56 17.24 2.99
N TYR A 40 3.49 18.18 3.11
CA TYR A 40 3.21 19.57 3.43
C TYR A 40 4.17 20.48 2.67
N ARG A 41 3.76 21.73 2.44
CA ARG A 41 4.62 22.76 1.86
C ARG A 41 5.36 23.48 2.97
N ASP A 42 6.66 23.58 2.83
CA ASP A 42 7.54 24.40 3.66
C ASP A 42 8.25 25.40 2.75
N GLY A 43 7.71 26.62 2.69
CA GLY A 43 8.09 27.61 1.68
C GLY A 43 7.80 27.11 0.26
N GLU A 44 8.85 27.00 -0.55
CA GLU A 44 8.77 26.49 -1.94
C GLU A 44 9.01 24.98 -2.06
N GLN A 45 9.36 24.30 -0.96
CA GLN A 45 9.68 22.88 -0.99
C GLN A 45 8.54 22.03 -0.44
N TRP A 46 8.28 20.91 -1.11
CA TRP A 46 7.43 19.87 -0.57
C TRP A 46 8.25 18.98 0.37
N LYS A 47 7.75 18.80 1.58
CA LYS A 47 8.32 17.93 2.59
C LYS A 47 7.33 16.85 2.98
N HIS A 48 7.86 15.72 3.44
CA HIS A 48 7.09 14.59 3.94
C HIS A 48 7.37 14.40 5.44
N THR A 49 6.34 14.09 6.22
CA THR A 49 6.45 13.78 7.64
C THR A 49 5.68 12.51 7.98
N LYS A 50 6.03 11.86 9.08
CA LYS A 50 5.28 10.73 9.66
C LYS A 50 4.41 11.16 10.84
N SER A 51 4.33 12.47 11.10
CA SER A 51 3.47 13.05 12.11
C SER A 51 2.12 13.44 11.49
N PHE A 52 1.04 12.91 12.05
CA PHE A 52 -0.32 13.14 11.58
C PHE A 52 -1.10 13.97 12.60
N GLY A 53 -1.81 14.99 12.12
CA GLY A 53 -2.73 15.77 12.95
C GLY A 53 -4.10 15.12 13.03
N ARG A 54 -5.00 15.68 13.85
CA ARG A 54 -6.39 15.23 14.00
C ARG A 54 -7.11 15.07 12.65
N ASP A 55 -6.94 16.05 11.76
CA ASP A 55 -7.63 16.09 10.47
C ASP A 55 -7.08 15.06 9.46
N ASP A 56 -5.87 14.55 9.69
CA ASP A 56 -5.26 13.53 8.84
C ASP A 56 -5.63 12.10 9.29
N LEU A 57 -6.15 11.90 10.51
CA LEU A 57 -6.41 10.56 11.05
C LEU A 57 -7.45 9.78 10.23
N LEU A 58 -8.52 10.45 9.78
CA LEU A 58 -9.53 9.81 8.94
C LEU A 58 -9.00 9.52 7.53
N LEU A 59 -8.14 10.39 7.00
CA LEU A 59 -7.48 10.16 5.71
C LEU A 59 -6.51 8.98 5.81
N LEU A 60 -5.76 8.89 6.90
CA LEU A 60 -4.86 7.77 7.18
C LEU A 60 -5.63 6.45 7.29
N SER A 61 -6.74 6.45 8.05
CA SER A 61 -7.62 5.28 8.16
C SER A 61 -8.14 4.86 6.78
N LYS A 62 -8.59 5.82 5.95
CA LYS A 62 -9.07 5.50 4.60
C LYS A 62 -7.96 4.99 3.68
N ALA A 63 -6.76 5.57 3.78
CA ALA A 63 -5.61 5.10 3.02
C ALA A 63 -5.20 3.68 3.43
N ALA A 64 -5.26 3.37 4.73
CA ALA A 64 -4.99 2.03 5.25
C ALA A 64 -6.04 1.01 4.79
N ASP A 65 -7.32 1.37 4.80
CA ASP A 65 -8.43 0.56 4.27
C ASP A 65 -8.25 0.22 2.78
N MET A 66 -7.89 1.23 1.97
CA MET A 66 -7.59 1.04 0.55
C MET A 66 -6.36 0.16 0.34
N ALA A 67 -5.28 0.37 1.11
CA ALA A 67 -4.08 -0.44 1.02
C ALA A 67 -4.34 -1.90 1.41
N HIS A 68 -5.13 -2.12 2.47
CA HIS A 68 -5.55 -3.45 2.91
C HIS A 68 -6.35 -4.17 1.80
N THR A 69 -7.33 -3.49 1.22
CA THR A 69 -8.14 -4.03 0.13
C THR A 69 -7.26 -4.44 -1.05
N TRP A 70 -6.35 -3.56 -1.47
CA TRP A 70 -5.44 -3.83 -2.59
C TRP A 70 -4.52 -5.03 -2.30
N ILE A 71 -3.97 -5.15 -1.09
CA ILE A 71 -3.12 -6.28 -0.69
C ILE A 71 -3.90 -7.60 -0.81
N HIS A 72 -5.11 -7.65 -0.27
CA HIS A 72 -5.98 -8.83 -0.36
C HIS A 72 -6.31 -9.21 -1.80
N GLU A 73 -6.55 -8.23 -2.67
CA GLU A 73 -6.76 -8.46 -4.10
C GLU A 73 -5.51 -9.06 -4.77
N GLN A 74 -4.30 -8.61 -4.41
CA GLN A 74 -3.07 -9.17 -4.95
C GLN A 74 -2.84 -10.62 -4.46
N GLU A 75 -3.09 -10.90 -3.19
CA GLU A 75 -2.98 -12.26 -2.64
C GLU A 75 -4.01 -13.21 -3.28
N SER A 76 -5.22 -12.72 -3.53
CA SER A 76 -6.28 -13.49 -4.19
C SER A 76 -6.00 -13.74 -5.67
N SER A 77 -5.44 -12.74 -6.38
CA SER A 77 -5.08 -12.84 -7.80
C SER A 77 -3.87 -13.76 -8.03
N ALA A 78 -2.98 -13.90 -7.04
CA ALA A 78 -1.86 -14.84 -7.08
C ALA A 78 -2.29 -16.32 -6.95
N MET A 79 -3.54 -16.58 -6.56
CA MET A 79 -4.13 -17.92 -6.61
C MET A 79 -4.89 -18.08 -7.94
N PRO A 80 -4.41 -18.87 -8.93
CA PRO A 80 -5.18 -19.12 -10.12
C PRO A 80 -6.47 -19.83 -9.72
N SER A 81 -7.59 -19.18 -10.01
CA SER A 81 -8.94 -19.73 -9.90
C SER A 81 -9.06 -20.95 -10.81
N SER A 82 -8.70 -22.12 -10.28
CA SER A 82 -9.11 -23.41 -10.81
C SER A 82 -10.33 -23.87 -10.03
N GLN A 83 -11.47 -23.22 -10.27
CA GLN A 83 -12.76 -23.76 -9.86
C GLN A 83 -13.84 -23.28 -10.83
N SER A 84 -13.91 -23.95 -11.97
CA SER A 84 -15.16 -24.03 -12.74
C SER A 84 -16.00 -25.14 -12.11
N PRO A 85 -17.20 -24.86 -11.56
CA PRO A 85 -18.17 -25.93 -11.36
C PRO A 85 -18.79 -26.23 -12.72
N GLU A 86 -18.45 -27.38 -13.30
CA GLU A 86 -19.20 -27.96 -14.42
C GLU A 86 -20.42 -28.70 -13.81
N PRO A 87 -21.67 -28.28 -14.07
CA PRO A 87 -22.83 -29.09 -13.75
C PRO A 87 -23.07 -30.09 -14.89
N SER A 88 -23.13 -31.38 -14.58
CA SER A 88 -23.77 -32.42 -15.40
C SER A 88 -24.51 -33.38 -14.49
#